data_AF-A0A1G7TAU5-F1
#
_entry.id   AF-A0A1G7TAU5-F1
#
_cell.length_a   1.000
_cell.length_b   1.000
_cell.length_c   1.000
_cell.angle_alpha   90.00
_cell.angle_beta   90.00
_cell.angle_gamma   90.00
#
_symmetry.space_group_name_H-M   'P 1'
#
loop_
_entity.id
_entity.type
_entity.pdbx_description
1 polymer ?
#
loop_
_entity_poly.entity_id
_entity_poly.type
_entity_poly.pdbx_seq_one_letter_code
_entity_poly.pdbx_strand_id
1 'polypeptide(L)' 'MHDLTGFQRDLLYVIAGLDEPQSLTLKGETEIHHGHLYSNLDTLVDKGLIEKESKDRRISFYSATKRGHRGWEQQYLDW' A
#
# COMPACT_ATOMS: atom_id res chain seq x y z
N MET A 1 -4.47 10.78 -8.60
CA MET A 1 -4.90 9.70 -7.68
C MET A 1 -6.42 9.43 -7.71
N HIS A 2 -7.12 9.88 -8.76
CA HIS A 2 -8.59 9.87 -8.82
C HIS A 2 -9.22 8.47 -8.97
N ASP A 3 -8.44 7.47 -9.41
CA ASP A 3 -8.92 6.10 -9.65
C ASP A 3 -8.62 5.14 -8.49
N LEU A 4 -8.29 5.66 -7.31
CA LEU A 4 -8.15 4.85 -6.10
C LEU A 4 -9.40 5.00 -5.22
N THR A 5 -9.87 3.88 -4.68
CA THR A 5 -10.88 3.92 -3.61
C THR A 5 -10.28 4.60 -2.37
N GLY A 6 -11.15 5.05 -1.44
CA GLY A 6 -10.68 5.59 -0.16
C GLY A 6 -9.73 4.64 0.55
N PHE A 7 -10.13 3.36 0.64
CA PHE A 7 -9.31 2.33 1.26
C PHE A 7 -7.95 2.13 0.57
N GLN A 8 -7.87 2.19 -0.77
CA GLN A 8 -6.59 2.07 -1.48
C GLN A 8 -5.66 3.25 -1.21
N ARG A 9 -6.22 4.45 -1.05
CA ARG A 9 -5.44 5.63 -0.65
C ARG A 9 -4.94 5.49 0.78
N ASP A 10 -5.80 5.05 1.70
CA ASP A 10 -5.43 4.85 3.11
C ASP A 10 -4.37 3.75 3.24
N LEU A 11 -4.51 2.66 2.48
CA LEU A 11 -3.51 1.59 2.45
C LEU A 11 -2.17 2.07 1.86
N LEU A 12 -2.20 2.86 0.79
CA LEU A 12 -1.00 3.49 0.24
C LEU A 12 -0.34 4.43 1.26
N TYR A 13 -1.14 5.17 2.04
CA TYR A 13 -0.67 6.05 3.10
C TYR A 13 0.06 5.25 4.19
N VAL A 14 -0.54 4.16 4.68
CA VAL A 14 0.08 3.29 5.68
C VAL A 14 1.40 2.72 5.16
N ILE A 15 1.44 2.23 3.92
CA ILE A 15 2.67 1.68 3.33
C ILE A 15 3.74 2.76 3.14
N ALA A 16 3.37 3.97 2.74
CA ALA A 16 4.32 5.07 2.55
C ALA A 16 4.91 5.60 3.87
N GLY A 17 4.19 5.43 4.99
CA GLY A 17 4.65 5.81 6.33
C GLY A 17 5.42 4.73 7.08
N LEU A 18 5.49 3.51 6.54
CA LEU A 18 6.17 2.36 7.15
C LEU A 18 7.40 1.97 6.32
N ASP A 19 8.46 1.52 6.99
CA ASP A 19 9.66 1.01 6.34
C ASP A 19 9.45 -0.47 5.97
N GLU A 20 9.12 -0.72 4.70
CA GLU A 20 8.91 -2.05 4.11
C GLU A 20 8.00 -3.00 4.93
N PRO A 21 6.73 -2.64 5.20
CA PRO A 21 5.85 -3.48 6.00
C PRO A 21 5.59 -4.86 5.35
N GLN A 22 5.57 -5.89 6.20
CA GLN A 22 5.08 -7.21 5.82
C GLN A 22 3.55 -7.21 5.64
N SER A 23 3.02 -8.08 4.79
CA SER A 23 1.56 -8.25 4.62
C SER A 23 0.82 -8.54 5.93
N LEU A 24 1.47 -9.22 6.89
CA LEU A 24 0.93 -9.49 8.21
C LEU A 24 0.82 -8.22 9.07
N THR A 25 1.81 -7.33 8.98
CA THR A 25 1.77 -6.02 9.66
C THR A 25 0.61 -5.20 9.13
N LEU A 26 0.48 -5.10 7.80
CA LEU A 26 -0.62 -4.36 7.16
C LEU A 26 -1.99 -4.91 7.54
N LYS A 27 -2.11 -6.23 7.74
CA LYS A 27 -3.34 -6.86 8.20
C LYS A 27 -3.70 -6.46 9.64
N GLY A 28 -2.70 -6.30 10.51
CA GLY A 28 -2.91 -5.82 11.89
C GLY A 28 -3.39 -4.38 11.95
N GLU A 29 -2.85 -3.52 11.09
CA GLU A 29 -3.18 -2.08 11.05
C GLU A 29 -4.57 -1.76 10.44
N THR A 30 -5.11 -2.65 9.61
CA THR A 30 -6.30 -2.36 8.80
C THR A 30 -7.57 -3.08 9.24
N GLU A 31 -7.47 -4.07 10.14
CA GLU A 31 -8.61 -4.92 10.60
C GLU A 31 -9.50 -5.50 9.47
N ILE A 32 -8.98 -5.62 8.24
CA ILE A 32 -9.78 -6.07 7.09
C ILE A 32 -9.61 -7.56 6.75
N HIS A 33 -10.57 -8.09 6.00
CA HIS A 33 -10.50 -9.42 5.42
C HIS A 33 -9.30 -9.58 4.48
N HIS A 34 -8.65 -10.73 4.59
CA HIS A 34 -7.39 -11.04 3.92
C HIS A 34 -7.47 -10.95 2.38
N GLY A 35 -8.55 -11.44 1.78
CA GLY A 35 -8.75 -11.38 0.33
C GLY A 35 -8.88 -9.93 -0.17
N HIS A 36 -9.55 -9.07 0.61
CA HIS A 36 -9.67 -7.66 0.27
C HIS A 36 -8.33 -6.94 0.41
N LEU A 37 -7.51 -7.29 1.41
CA LEU A 37 -6.18 -6.68 1.58
C LEU A 37 -5.32 -6.97 0.36
N TYR A 38 -5.19 -8.23 -0.03
CA TYR A 38 -4.35 -8.58 -1.16
C TYR A 38 -4.88 -8.02 -2.49
N SER A 39 -6.19 -8.02 -2.72
CA SER A 39 -6.74 -7.41 -3.93
C SER A 39 -6.42 -5.91 -4.03
N ASN A 40 -6.43 -5.19 -2.91
CA ASN A 40 -6.04 -3.78 -2.89
C ASN A 40 -4.52 -3.58 -3.06
N LEU A 41 -3.70 -4.43 -2.43
CA LEU A 41 -2.25 -4.43 -2.62
C LEU A 41 -1.88 -4.70 -4.09
N ASP A 42 -2.49 -5.71 -4.70
CA ASP A 42 -2.27 -6.05 -6.11
C ASP A 42 -2.67 -4.88 -7.01
N THR A 43 -3.80 -4.22 -6.73
CA THR A 43 -4.20 -3.01 -7.47
C THR A 43 -3.17 -1.89 -7.37
N LEU A 44 -2.57 -1.68 -6.19
CA LEU A 44 -1.54 -0.65 -5.99
C LEU A 44 -0.22 -1.03 -6.68
N VAL A 45 0.14 -2.31 -6.72
CA VAL A 45 1.28 -2.85 -7.47
C VAL A 45 1.06 -2.66 -8.97
N ASP A 46 -0.09 -3.05 -9.49
CA ASP A 46 -0.44 -2.92 -10.92
C ASP A 46 -0.42 -1.47 -11.39
N LYS A 47 -0.78 -0.53 -10.52
CA LYS A 47 -0.72 0.91 -10.78
C LYS A 47 0.70 1.49 -10.60
N GLY A 48 1.67 0.71 -10.16
CA GLY A 48 3.07 1.11 -9.92
C GLY A 48 3.23 2.10 -8.76
N LEU A 49 2.32 2.05 -7.79
CA LEU A 49 2.33 2.95 -6.61
C LEU A 49 3.10 2.33 -5.45
N ILE A 50 3.08 1.00 -5.34
CA ILE A 50 3.92 0.23 -4.42
C ILE A 50 4.65 -0.85 -5.20
N GLU A 51 5.78 -1.30 -4.66
CA GLU A 51 6.47 -2.50 -5.09
C GLU A 51 6.21 -3.64 -4.10
N LYS A 52 6.29 -4.87 -4.60
CA LYS A 52 6.14 -6.09 -3.80
C LYS A 52 7.42 -6.91 -3.91
N GLU A 53 8.05 -7.14 -2.77
CA GLU A 53 9.16 -8.08 -2.67
C GLU A 53 8.69 -9.34 -1.93
N SER A 54 9.17 -10.50 -2.37
CA SER A 54 8.82 -11.78 -1.73
C SER A 54 10.09 -12.46 -1.25
N LYS A 55 10.21 -12.61 0.07
CA LYS A 55 11.34 -13.34 0.67
C LYS A 55 11.15 -14.84 0.53
N ASP A 56 9.91 -15.32 0.61
CA ASP A 56 9.51 -16.70 0.32
C ASP A 56 8.01 -16.77 -0.06
N ARG A 57 7.43 -17.97 -0.08
CA ARG A 57 6.01 -18.20 -0.40
C ARG A 57 5.03 -17.66 0.66
N ARG A 58 5.51 -17.22 1.82
CA ARG A 58 4.70 -16.82 2.98
C ARG A 58 4.90 -15.36 3.37
N ILE A 59 6.06 -14.79 3.07
CA ILE A 59 6.43 -13.45 3.49
C ILE A 59 6.58 -12.54 2.26
N SER A 60 5.66 -11.59 2.15
CA SER A 60 5.73 -10.49 1.18
C SER A 60 5.87 -9.16 1.90
N PHE A 61 6.78 -8.34 1.39
CA PHE A 61 7.07 -6.98 1.81
C PHE A 61 6.56 -6.01 0.76
N TYR A 62 6.15 -4.82 1.20
CA TYR A 62 5.62 -3.79 0.32
C TYR A 62 6.29 -2.47 0.63
N SER A 63 6.69 -1.73 -0.40
CA SER A 63 7.32 -0.42 -0.26
C SER A 63 6.67 0.56 -1.23
N ALA A 64 6.51 1.82 -0.81
CA ALA A 64 5.97 2.84 -1.69
C ALA A 64 7.02 3.24 -2.75
N THR A 65 6.59 3.32 -4.01
CA THR A 65 7.49 3.81 -5.06
C THR A 65 7.63 5.33 -4.96
N LYS A 66 8.61 5.91 -5.68
CA LYS A 66 8.71 7.38 -5.83
C LYS A 66 7.40 8.01 -6.32
N ARG A 67 6.62 7.29 -7.13
CA ARG A 67 5.31 7.74 -7.61
C ARG A 67 4.24 7.66 -6.51
N GLY A 68 4.26 6.59 -5.71
CA GLY A 68 3.43 6.45 -4.52
C GLY A 68 3.65 7.59 -3.53
N HIS A 69 4.91 7.87 -3.18
CA HIS A 69 5.28 8.96 -2.27
C HIS A 69 4.83 10.34 -2.76
N ARG A 70 5.12 10.71 -4.02
CA ARG A 70 4.67 12.00 -4.57
C ARG A 70 3.15 12.15 -4.55
N GLY A 71 2.44 11.06 -4.86
CA GLY A 71 0.99 11.07 -4.79
C GLY A 71 0.50 11.33 -3.36
N TRP A 72 1.12 10.67 -2.39
CA TRP A 72 0.81 10.84 -0.96
C TRP A 72 1.08 12.27 -0.49
N GLU A 73 2.26 12.83 -0.79
CA GLU A 73 2.65 14.20 -0.40
C GLU A 73 1.67 15.25 -0.93
N GLN A 74 1.30 15.15 -2.21
CA GLN A 74 0.39 16.10 -2.84
C GLN A 74 -1.00 16.09 -2.20
N GLN A 75 -1.50 14.95 -1.73
CA GLN A 75 -2.80 14.89 -1.07
C GLN A 75 -2.81 15.46 0.35
N TYR A 76 -1.66 15.53 1.01
CA TYR A 76 -1.56 15.97 2.41
C TYR A 76 -1.10 17.43 2.55
N LEU A 77 -0.32 17.94 1.59
CA LEU A 77 0.12 19.33 1.56
C LEU A 77 -0.95 20.30 1.03
N ASP A 78 -2.00 19.78 0.37
CA ASP A 78 -3.11 20.56 -0.18
C ASP A 78 -4.31 20.70 0.80
N TRP A 79 -4.06 20.64 2.12
CA TRP A 79 -5.07 20.86 3.17
C TRP A 79 -5.09 22.30 3.70
#